data_AF-C5LUQ5-F1
#
_entry.id   AF-C5LUQ5-F1
#
_cell.length_a   1.000
_cell.length_b   1.000
_cell.length_c   1.000
_cell.angle_alpha   90.00
_cell.angle_beta   90.00
_cell.angle_gamma   90.00
#
_symmetry.space_group_name_H-M   'P 1'
#
loop_
_entity.id
_entity.type
_entity.pdbx_description
1 polymer ?
#
loop_
_entity_poly.entity_id
_entity_poly.type
_entity_poly.pdbx_seq_one_letter_code
_entity_poly.pdbx_strand_id
1 'polypeptide(L)'
;MSLTESLTFLLDGFDPRRQRRRRWMSRLADRLEVDPDLDRNMSRDERAAEALRRFFHLHRPHLHSSTSAPTEALPRSGMTPAADPLEVVWMSEIAPHSSGMWDSMVPFLQAIVGQGSEKQRREWIPKVMTMEVVGSYCQTELGHGSNVKGLATTATFIAGDGDD
;
A
#
# COMPACT_ATOMS: atom_id res chain seq x y z
N MET A 1 3.91 -1.15 33.59
CA MET A 1 4.23 -1.65 32.24
C MET A 1 4.83 -3.04 32.41
N SER A 2 4.29 -4.06 31.76
CA SER A 2 4.88 -5.39 31.81
C SER A 2 6.24 -5.40 31.08
N LEU A 3 7.11 -6.38 31.37
CA LEU A 3 8.38 -6.56 30.66
C LEU A 3 8.18 -6.64 29.14
N THR A 4 7.13 -7.33 28.71
CA THR A 4 6.73 -7.47 27.30
C THR A 4 6.36 -6.14 26.64
N GLU A 5 5.63 -5.28 27.35
CA GLU A 5 5.26 -3.94 26.84
C GLU A 5 6.49 -3.03 26.72
N SER A 6 7.41 -3.08 27.69
CA SER A 6 8.65 -2.30 27.65
C SER A 6 9.58 -2.74 26.52
N LEU A 7 9.72 -4.05 26.29
CA LEU A 7 10.48 -4.59 25.16
C LEU A 7 9.84 -4.23 23.82
N THR A 8 8.51 -4.27 23.72
CA THR A 8 7.80 -3.83 22.51
C THR A 8 8.05 -2.35 22.24
N PHE A 9 8.06 -1.51 23.27
CA PHE A 9 8.38 -0.09 23.13
C PHE A 9 9.80 0.15 22.63
N LEU A 10 10.76 -0.60 23.16
CA LEU A 10 12.15 -0.58 22.71
C LEU A 10 12.28 -1.02 21.24
N LEU A 11 11.63 -2.13 20.85
CA LEU A 11 11.66 -2.65 19.47
C LEU A 11 10.99 -1.69 18.48
N ASP A 12 9.97 -0.97 18.93
CA ASP A 12 9.34 0.11 18.17
C ASP A 12 10.18 1.39 18.17
N GLY A 13 11.44 1.35 18.63
CA GLY A 13 12.37 2.47 18.61
C GLY A 13 11.97 3.61 19.55
N PHE A 14 11.22 3.29 20.62
CA PHE A 14 10.59 4.26 21.52
C PHE A 14 9.62 5.22 20.81
N ASP A 15 9.12 4.86 19.62
CA ASP A 15 8.17 5.68 18.87
C ASP A 15 6.73 5.33 19.29
N PRO A 16 6.03 6.22 20.01
CA PRO A 16 4.65 5.98 20.42
C PRO A 16 3.69 5.86 19.22
N ARG A 17 4.06 6.33 18.02
CA ARG A 17 3.26 6.19 16.79
C ARG A 17 3.25 4.74 16.31
N ARG A 18 4.42 4.08 16.31
CA ARG A 18 4.57 2.68 15.92
C ARG A 18 3.80 1.75 16.86
N GLN A 19 3.84 2.04 18.17
CA GLN A 19 3.03 1.31 19.13
C GLN A 19 1.51 1.46 18.89
N ARG A 20 1.04 2.67 18.60
CA ARG A 20 -0.38 2.91 18.28
C ARG A 20 -0.79 2.17 17.02
N ARG A 21 0.04 2.24 15.96
CA ARG A 21 -0.18 1.52 14.70
C ARG A 21 -0.29 0.01 14.96
N ARG A 22 0.65 -0.59 15.69
CA ARG A 22 0.63 -2.02 16.04
C ARG A 22 -0.66 -2.43 16.75
N ARG A 23 -1.10 -1.67 17.77
CA ARG A 23 -2.35 -1.95 18.50
C ARG A 23 -3.58 -1.84 17.59
N TRP A 24 -3.60 -0.84 16.71
CA TRP A 24 -4.67 -0.66 15.75
C TRP A 24 -4.71 -1.82 14.73
N MET A 25 -3.56 -2.21 14.19
CA MET A 25 -3.41 -3.35 13.26
C MET A 25 -3.88 -4.67 13.89
N SER A 26 -3.46 -4.95 15.13
CA SER A 26 -3.86 -6.17 15.85
C SER A 26 -5.38 -6.26 16.03
N ARG A 27 -6.03 -5.19 16.51
CA ARG A 27 -7.49 -5.17 16.71
C ARG A 27 -8.27 -5.35 15.42
N LEU A 28 -7.69 -4.88 14.32
CA LEU A 28 -8.30 -4.94 13.02
C LEU A 28 -8.16 -6.31 12.38
N ALA A 29 -7.01 -6.97 12.54
CA ALA A 29 -6.81 -8.36 12.16
C ALA A 29 -7.83 -9.28 12.85
N ASP A 30 -8.07 -9.08 14.15
CA ASP A 30 -9.08 -9.82 14.92
C ASP A 30 -10.49 -9.58 14.35
N ARG A 31 -10.85 -8.33 14.03
CA ARG A 31 -12.16 -7.99 13.45
C ARG A 31 -12.36 -8.56 12.05
N LEU A 32 -11.29 -8.64 11.26
CA LEU A 32 -11.32 -9.15 9.89
C LEU A 32 -11.22 -10.68 9.82
N GLU A 33 -11.11 -11.35 10.97
CA GLU A 33 -10.95 -12.81 11.07
C GLU A 33 -9.80 -13.29 10.17
N VAL A 34 -8.67 -12.55 10.17
CA VAL A 34 -7.46 -12.93 9.45
C VAL A 34 -6.83 -14.11 10.21
N ASP A 35 -7.20 -15.31 9.80
CA ASP A 35 -6.69 -16.56 10.35
C ASP A 35 -5.91 -17.34 9.26
N PRO A 36 -4.58 -17.51 9.44
CA PRO A 36 -3.76 -18.30 8.52
C PRO A 36 -4.26 -19.73 8.29
N ASP A 37 -4.93 -20.34 9.28
CA ASP A 37 -5.45 -21.70 9.17
C ASP A 37 -6.78 -21.74 8.40
N LEU A 38 -7.61 -20.69 8.48
CA LEU A 38 -8.77 -20.54 7.60
C LEU A 38 -8.32 -20.35 6.15
N ASP A 39 -7.32 -19.50 5.92
CA ASP A 39 -6.82 -19.21 4.58
C ASP A 39 -6.20 -20.47 3.94
N ARG A 40 -5.61 -21.39 4.71
CA ARG A 40 -5.02 -22.64 4.18
C ARG A 40 -6.02 -23.59 3.54
N ASN A 41 -7.27 -23.58 3.99
CA ASN A 41 -8.32 -24.48 3.49
C ASN A 41 -9.07 -23.92 2.27
N MET A 42 -8.76 -22.69 1.84
CA MET A 42 -9.36 -22.06 0.68
C MET A 42 -8.66 -22.45 -0.62
N SER A 43 -9.46 -22.65 -1.67
CA SER A 43 -8.98 -22.66 -3.06
C SER A 43 -8.33 -21.31 -3.42
N ARG A 44 -7.63 -21.27 -4.56
CA ARG A 44 -7.00 -20.03 -5.05
C ARG A 44 -8.02 -18.91 -5.25
N ASP A 45 -9.19 -19.23 -5.82
CA ASP A 45 -10.20 -18.24 -6.17
C ASP A 45 -10.92 -17.71 -4.92
N GLU A 46 -11.24 -18.59 -3.97
CA GLU A 46 -11.79 -18.19 -2.66
C GLU A 46 -10.83 -17.28 -1.91
N ARG A 47 -9.53 -17.62 -1.90
CA ARG A 47 -8.50 -16.80 -1.26
C ARG A 47 -8.38 -15.41 -1.92
N ALA A 48 -8.44 -15.35 -3.24
CA ALA A 48 -8.40 -14.08 -3.97
C ALA A 48 -9.64 -13.21 -3.68
N ALA A 49 -10.83 -13.81 -3.70
CA ALA A 49 -12.08 -13.13 -3.39
C ALA A 49 -12.10 -12.61 -1.95
N GLU A 50 -11.67 -13.43 -0.99
CA GLU A 50 -11.63 -13.07 0.42
C GLU A 50 -10.59 -11.97 0.70
N ALA A 51 -9.43 -12.01 0.04
CA ALA A 51 -8.44 -10.94 0.11
C ALA A 51 -9.01 -9.60 -0.37
N LEU A 52 -9.70 -9.57 -1.52
CA LEU A 52 -10.34 -8.34 -2.00
C LEU A 52 -11.45 -7.86 -1.05
N ARG A 53 -12.26 -8.78 -0.51
CA ARG A 53 -13.33 -8.44 0.46
C ARG A 53 -12.75 -7.78 1.71
N ARG A 54 -11.71 -8.36 2.31
CA ARG A 54 -11.02 -7.82 3.49
C ARG A 54 -10.39 -6.47 3.19
N PHE A 55 -9.75 -6.33 2.03
CA PHE A 55 -9.20 -5.07 1.56
C PHE A 55 -10.28 -3.97 1.47
N PHE A 56 -11.37 -4.18 0.75
CA PHE A 56 -12.39 -3.15 0.64
C PHE A 56 -13.09 -2.86 1.97
N HIS A 57 -13.30 -3.87 2.82
CA HIS A 57 -13.85 -3.64 4.17
C HIS A 57 -12.95 -2.69 4.98
N LEU A 58 -11.64 -2.90 4.89
CA LEU A 58 -10.63 -2.10 5.58
C LEU A 58 -10.51 -0.68 5.02
N HIS A 59 -10.43 -0.56 3.69
CA HIS A 59 -10.07 0.69 3.04
C HIS A 59 -11.28 1.59 2.74
N ARG A 60 -12.50 1.04 2.63
CA ARG A 60 -13.72 1.80 2.25
C ARG A 60 -13.95 3.09 3.07
N PRO A 61 -13.76 3.13 4.40
CA PRO A 61 -13.91 4.38 5.16
C PRO A 61 -12.92 5.48 4.77
N HIS A 62 -11.81 5.12 4.13
CA HIS A 62 -10.69 6.00 3.78
C HIS A 62 -10.62 6.34 2.28
N LEU A 63 -11.33 5.60 1.41
CA LEU A 63 -11.34 5.82 -0.04
C LEU A 63 -11.85 7.22 -0.44
N HIS A 64 -12.71 7.83 0.38
CA HIS A 64 -13.29 9.14 0.13
C HIS A 64 -12.87 10.19 1.16
N SER A 65 -11.94 9.87 2.07
CA SER A 65 -11.30 10.87 2.94
C SER A 65 -10.25 11.65 2.15
N SER A 66 -10.68 12.21 1.01
CA SER A 66 -9.98 13.26 0.28
C SER A 66 -10.18 14.56 1.04
N THR A 67 -9.55 14.71 2.20
CA THR A 67 -9.19 16.06 2.67
C THR A 67 -7.90 16.42 1.96
N SER A 68 -8.05 17.09 0.83
CA SER A 68 -7.19 18.13 0.25
C SER A 68 -6.03 18.60 1.14
N ALA A 69 -5.01 17.77 1.34
CA ALA A 69 -3.76 18.18 1.94
C ALA A 69 -2.74 18.31 0.80
N PRO A 70 -2.15 19.50 0.59
CA PRO A 70 -1.19 19.72 -0.48
C PRO A 70 0.02 18.79 -0.33
N THR A 71 0.45 18.24 -1.47
CA THR A 71 1.54 17.26 -1.65
C THR A 71 2.93 17.74 -1.16
N GLU A 72 3.04 18.97 -0.67
CA GLU A 72 4.32 19.60 -0.27
C GLU A 72 4.66 19.50 1.22
N ALA A 73 3.79 18.89 2.03
CA ALA A 73 4.15 18.52 3.39
C ALA A 73 3.58 17.14 3.72
N LEU A 74 4.38 16.09 3.53
CA LEU A 74 4.20 14.86 4.28
C LEU A 74 4.24 15.23 5.78
N PRO A 75 3.12 15.25 6.52
CA PRO A 75 3.12 15.77 7.88
C PRO A 75 3.83 14.77 8.78
N ARG A 76 4.83 15.25 9.53
CA ARG A 76 5.42 14.51 10.65
C ARG A 76 4.47 14.41 11.84
N SER A 77 3.21 14.00 11.70
CA SER A 77 2.27 13.76 12.82
C SER A 77 0.97 13.17 12.27
N GLY A 78 0.57 11.93 12.59
CA GLY A 78 -0.05 11.60 13.86
C GLY A 78 -1.49 12.08 13.97
N MET A 79 -2.44 11.48 13.23
CA MET A 79 -3.87 11.44 13.59
C MET A 79 -4.66 10.60 12.58
N THR A 80 -5.06 9.39 12.97
CA THR A 80 -5.92 8.46 12.20
C THR A 80 -5.33 8.00 10.85
N PRO A 81 -5.62 6.77 10.40
CA PRO A 81 -5.16 6.30 9.09
C PRO A 81 -5.64 7.16 7.91
N ALA A 82 -6.59 8.07 8.13
CA ALA A 82 -7.10 9.00 7.13
C ALA A 82 -6.20 10.22 6.82
N ALA A 83 -5.15 10.49 7.61
CA ALA A 83 -4.34 11.71 7.47
C ALA A 83 -2.93 11.52 6.89
N ASP A 84 -2.45 10.28 6.74
CA ASP A 84 -1.15 9.96 6.15
C ASP A 84 -1.33 8.87 5.08
N PRO A 85 -1.12 9.16 3.78
CA PRO A 85 -1.19 8.18 2.71
C PRO A 85 -0.31 6.95 2.95
N LEU A 86 0.84 7.12 3.62
CA LEU A 86 1.69 5.99 3.98
C LEU A 86 1.05 5.13 5.07
N GLU A 87 0.31 5.70 6.03
CA GLU A 87 -0.44 4.91 7.01
C GLU A 87 -1.51 4.03 6.37
N VAL A 88 -2.21 4.51 5.32
CA VAL A 88 -3.13 3.68 4.51
C VAL A 88 -2.39 2.52 3.84
N VAL A 89 -1.18 2.75 3.34
CA VAL A 89 -0.32 1.68 2.79
C VAL A 89 0.03 0.65 3.86
N TRP A 90 0.38 1.07 5.08
CA TRP A 90 0.61 0.16 6.21
C TRP A 90 -0.65 -0.61 6.64
N MET A 91 -1.87 -0.11 6.37
CA MET A 91 -3.10 -0.91 6.55
C MET A 91 -3.12 -2.12 5.60
N SER A 92 -2.53 -1.98 4.41
CA SER A 92 -2.40 -3.06 3.42
C SER A 92 -1.38 -4.13 3.84
N GLU A 93 -0.49 -3.83 4.81
CA GLU A 93 0.45 -4.79 5.41
C GLU A 93 -0.16 -5.73 6.44
N ILE A 94 -1.38 -5.44 6.93
CA ILE A 94 -2.05 -6.27 7.95
C ILE A 94 -2.27 -7.71 7.48
N ALA A 95 -2.10 -7.97 6.19
CA ALA A 95 -1.84 -9.33 5.78
C ALA A 95 -0.91 -9.38 4.57
N PRO A 96 0.23 -10.09 4.72
CA PRO A 96 0.92 -10.71 3.60
C PRO A 96 0.02 -11.65 2.76
N HIS A 97 -1.19 -11.97 3.26
CA HIS A 97 -2.14 -12.94 2.68
C HIS A 97 -3.53 -12.38 2.35
N SER A 98 -3.85 -11.14 2.71
CA SER A 98 -5.20 -10.55 2.52
C SER A 98 -5.25 -9.25 1.73
N SER A 99 -4.11 -8.72 1.27
CA SER A 99 -4.10 -7.57 0.36
C SER A 99 -3.89 -8.02 -1.08
N GLY A 100 -4.97 -8.45 -1.74
CA GLY A 100 -4.97 -8.65 -3.20
C GLY A 100 -4.58 -7.39 -4.00
N MET A 101 -4.48 -6.24 -3.32
CA MET A 101 -4.12 -4.93 -3.86
C MET A 101 -2.74 -4.43 -3.40
N TRP A 102 -1.92 -5.29 -2.80
CA TRP A 102 -0.57 -4.95 -2.37
C TRP A 102 0.23 -4.25 -3.48
N ASP A 103 0.24 -4.84 -4.68
CA ASP A 103 0.98 -4.32 -5.83
C ASP A 103 0.56 -2.90 -6.23
N SER A 104 -0.74 -2.61 -6.13
CA SER A 104 -1.28 -1.28 -6.44
C SER A 104 -0.96 -0.27 -5.34
N MET A 105 -1.09 -0.66 -4.08
CA MET A 105 -0.94 0.25 -2.95
C MET A 105 0.51 0.53 -2.58
N VAL A 106 1.41 -0.41 -2.88
CA VAL A 106 2.81 -0.32 -2.46
C VAL A 106 3.71 -0.04 -3.66
N PRO A 107 4.16 -1.02 -4.47
CA PRO A 107 5.18 -0.73 -5.47
C PRO A 107 4.68 0.20 -6.59
N PHE A 108 3.41 0.10 -7.02
CA PHE A 108 2.87 1.02 -8.03
C PHE A 108 2.78 2.46 -7.53
N LEU A 109 2.16 2.69 -6.36
CA LEU A 109 2.07 4.01 -5.77
C LEU A 109 3.46 4.60 -5.47
N GLN A 110 4.39 3.81 -4.95
CA GLN A 110 5.76 4.26 -4.66
C GLN A 110 6.52 4.63 -5.94
N ALA A 111 6.32 3.91 -7.05
CA ALA A 111 6.90 4.28 -8.34
C ALA A 111 6.41 5.68 -8.79
N ILE A 112 5.12 5.98 -8.65
CA ILE A 112 4.56 7.29 -8.97
C ILE A 112 5.12 8.38 -8.05
N VAL A 113 5.18 8.13 -6.74
CA VAL A 113 5.69 9.09 -5.75
C VAL A 113 7.17 9.39 -5.99
N GLY A 114 7.99 8.35 -6.21
CA GLY A 114 9.44 8.48 -6.33
C GLY A 114 9.92 8.95 -7.71
N GLN A 115 9.20 8.63 -8.79
CA GLN A 115 9.67 8.86 -10.17
C GLN A 115 8.78 9.82 -10.97
N GLY A 116 7.53 10.06 -10.54
CA GLY A 116 6.60 10.95 -11.23
C GLY A 116 6.96 12.43 -11.07
N SER A 117 6.76 13.21 -12.13
CA SER A 117 6.76 14.67 -12.07
C SER A 117 5.64 15.18 -11.15
N GLU A 118 5.70 16.45 -10.76
CA GLU A 118 4.67 17.06 -9.92
C GLU A 118 3.27 17.04 -10.58
N LYS A 119 3.21 17.27 -11.89
CA LYS A 119 1.97 17.16 -12.70
C LYS A 119 1.43 15.72 -12.66
N GLN A 120 2.28 14.73 -12.91
CA GLN A 120 1.89 13.31 -12.87
C GLN A 120 1.44 12.88 -11.47
N ARG A 121 2.16 13.26 -10.41
CA ARG A 121 1.80 12.92 -9.04
C ARG A 121 0.42 13.48 -8.65
N ARG A 122 0.15 14.75 -8.98
CA ARG A 122 -1.15 15.38 -8.75
C ARG A 122 -2.29 14.68 -9.45
N GLU A 123 -2.04 14.13 -10.63
CA GLU A 123 -3.04 13.41 -11.40
C GLU A 123 -3.26 11.98 -10.87
N TRP A 124 -2.18 11.22 -10.68
CA TRP A 124 -2.27 9.77 -10.51
C TRP A 124 -2.40 9.34 -9.06
N ILE A 125 -1.76 10.02 -8.10
CA ILE A 125 -1.82 9.61 -6.69
C ILE A 125 -3.26 9.61 -6.17
N PRO A 126 -4.08 10.66 -6.37
CA PRO A 126 -5.47 10.64 -5.90
C PRO A 126 -6.27 9.49 -6.49
N LYS A 127 -6.12 9.21 -7.79
CA LYS A 127 -6.82 8.12 -8.49
C LYS A 127 -6.47 6.73 -7.93
N VAL A 128 -5.21 6.52 -7.54
CA VAL A 128 -4.78 5.26 -6.90
C VAL A 128 -5.34 5.15 -5.48
N MET A 129 -5.27 6.22 -4.70
CA MET A 129 -5.75 6.25 -3.31
C MET A 129 -7.26 6.05 -3.20
N THR A 130 -8.03 6.50 -4.20
CA THR A 130 -9.49 6.33 -4.27
C THR A 130 -9.92 5.02 -4.95
N MET A 131 -8.98 4.21 -5.43
CA MET A 131 -9.22 3.00 -6.26
C MET A 131 -9.90 3.28 -7.60
N GLU A 132 -9.86 4.52 -8.11
CA GLU A 132 -10.25 4.81 -9.50
C GLU A 132 -9.29 4.13 -10.48
N VAL A 133 -8.02 4.01 -10.09
CA VAL A 133 -6.98 3.29 -10.83
C VAL A 133 -6.38 2.21 -9.92
N VAL A 134 -6.35 0.98 -10.44
CA VAL A 134 -5.59 -0.13 -9.86
C VAL A 134 -4.40 -0.40 -10.79
N GLY A 135 -3.20 -0.48 -10.23
CA GLY A 135 -1.98 -0.67 -11.01
C GLY A 135 -1.03 -1.70 -10.42
N SER A 136 0.09 -1.89 -11.10
CA SER A 136 1.19 -2.76 -10.67
C SER A 136 2.52 -2.19 -11.18
N TYR A 137 3.62 -2.61 -10.54
CA TYR A 137 4.97 -2.28 -10.97
C TYR A 137 5.60 -3.47 -11.71
N CYS A 138 5.50 -3.46 -13.03
CA CYS A 138 5.90 -4.58 -13.88
C CYS A 138 7.37 -4.46 -14.33
N GLN A 139 8.31 -4.76 -13.43
CA GLN A 139 9.76 -4.72 -13.76
C GLN A 139 10.31 -6.07 -14.24
N THR A 140 9.97 -7.17 -13.57
CA THR A 140 10.61 -8.47 -13.85
C THR A 140 10.07 -9.09 -15.13
N GLU A 141 10.97 -9.60 -15.96
CA GLU A 141 10.67 -10.38 -17.15
C GLU A 141 10.95 -11.87 -16.92
N LEU A 142 10.38 -12.73 -17.76
CA LEU A 142 10.57 -14.19 -17.66
C LEU A 142 12.06 -14.59 -17.65
N GLY A 143 12.91 -13.89 -18.40
CA GLY A 143 14.35 -14.14 -18.47
C GLY A 143 15.21 -13.30 -17.52
N HIS A 144 14.64 -12.26 -16.89
CA HIS A 144 15.42 -11.24 -16.18
C HIS A 144 14.68 -10.72 -14.95
N GLY A 145 15.12 -11.18 -13.76
CA GLY A 145 14.63 -10.67 -12.47
C GLY A 145 15.62 -9.71 -11.81
N SER A 146 16.79 -10.23 -11.42
CA SER A 146 17.82 -9.45 -10.71
C SER A 146 18.66 -8.56 -11.62
N ASN A 147 18.81 -8.93 -12.90
CA ASN A 147 19.62 -8.17 -13.87
C ASN A 147 18.77 -7.18 -14.66
N VAL A 148 18.55 -5.99 -14.10
CA VAL A 148 17.78 -4.90 -14.75
C VAL A 148 18.39 -4.49 -16.09
N LYS A 149 19.72 -4.57 -16.25
CA LYS A 149 20.40 -4.25 -17.52
C LYS A 149 20.11 -5.26 -18.63
N GLY A 150 19.57 -6.43 -18.29
CA GLY A 150 19.22 -7.48 -19.24
C GLY A 150 17.80 -7.40 -19.78
N LEU A 151 16.96 -6.48 -19.29
CA LEU A 151 15.56 -6.37 -19.74
C LEU A 151 15.47 -6.20 -21.26
N ALA A 152 14.53 -6.93 -21.86
CA ALA A 152 14.30 -6.96 -23.30
C ALA A 152 13.21 -5.99 -23.75
N THR A 153 12.34 -5.54 -22.84
CA THR A 153 11.29 -4.55 -23.14
C THR A 153 11.93 -3.21 -23.53
N THR A 154 11.59 -2.71 -24.71
CA THR A 154 12.10 -1.44 -25.22
C THR A 154 10.97 -0.40 -25.32
N ALA A 155 11.25 0.83 -24.91
CA ALA A 155 10.41 2.00 -25.17
C ALA A 155 11.16 2.94 -26.13
N THR A 156 10.72 3.00 -27.39
CA THR A 156 11.33 3.84 -28.42
C THR A 156 10.52 5.12 -28.57
N PHE A 157 11.17 6.27 -28.40
CA PHE A 157 10.55 7.57 -28.64
C PHE A 157 10.26 7.77 -30.14
N ILE A 158 9.04 8.17 -30.47
CA ILE A 158 8.61 8.51 -31.83
C ILE A 158 8.39 10.03 -31.88
N ALA A 159 9.23 10.73 -32.65
CA ALA A 159 9.12 12.17 -32.80
C ALA A 159 7.92 12.54 -33.69
N GLY A 160 7.05 13.45 -33.21
CA GLY A 160 6.00 14.08 -34.02
C GLY A 160 4.57 13.52 -33.87
N ASP A 161 4.36 12.51 -33.01
CA ASP A 161 3.04 11.86 -32.81
C ASP A 161 2.24 12.38 -31.59
N GLY A 162 2.58 13.54 -30.99
CA GLY A 162 1.68 14.20 -30.02
C GLY A 162 2.23 15.36 -29.19
N ASP A 163 1.42 16.42 -29.11
CA ASP A 163 1.16 17.43 -28.06
C ASP A 163 2.26 17.91 -27.08
N ASP A 164 3.48 18.15 -27.58
CA ASP A 164 4.45 19.06 -26.95
C ASP A 164 4.63 20.36 -27.77
#